data_AF-A0A6P2AS13-F1
#
_entry.id   AF-A0A6P2AS13-F1
#
_cell.length_a   1.000
_cell.length_b   1.000
_cell.length_c   1.000
_cell.angle_alpha   90.00
_cell.angle_beta   90.00
_cell.angle_gamma   90.00
#
_symmetry.space_group_name_H-M   'P 1'
#
loop_
_entity.id
_entity.type
_entity.pdbx_description
1 polymer ?
#
loop_
_entity_poly.entity_id
_entity_poly.type
_entity_poly.pdbx_seq_one_letter_code
_entity_poly.pdbx_strand_id
1 'polypeptide(L)' 'MESLGLIDPTQWGRRQLTDQERDRLRQVLQDQARLEGYDQLRELCRIGEPEMAHRLAAQHPEWGYGIQFGVVVADPVD' A
#
# COMPACT_ATOMS: atom_id res chain seq x y z
N MET A 1 -23.53 -35.28 18.65
CA MET A 1 -23.39 -34.35 19.78
C MET A 1 -22.45 -33.26 19.33
N GLU A 2 -23.00 -32.11 18.95
CA GLU A 2 -22.25 -30.95 18.49
C GLU A 2 -21.74 -30.18 19.72
N SER A 3 -20.42 -30.08 19.87
CA SER A 3 -19.80 -29.28 20.92
C SER A 3 -19.53 -27.88 20.38
N LEU A 4 -20.54 -27.02 20.46
CA LEU A 4 -20.38 -25.58 20.39
C LEU A 4 -19.71 -25.12 21.69
N GLY A 5 -18.51 -24.56 21.62
CA GLY A 5 -17.88 -24.00 22.81
C GLY A 5 -16.47 -23.48 22.60
N LEU A 6 -16.35 -22.24 22.13
CA LEU A 6 -15.64 -21.16 22.81
C LEU A 6 -15.82 -19.88 21.99
N ILE A 7 -16.93 -19.18 22.22
CA ILE A 7 -17.05 -17.78 21.82
C ILE A 7 -16.52 -16.97 22.99
N ASP A 8 -15.37 -16.33 22.79
CA ASP A 8 -14.71 -15.49 23.78
C ASP A 8 -15.55 -14.24 24.09
N PRO A 9 -15.94 -13.99 25.35
CA PRO A 9 -16.79 -12.86 25.73
C PRO A 9 -16.08 -11.49 25.69
N THR A 10 -14.80 -11.46 25.29
CA THR A 10 -14.04 -10.23 24.99
C THR A 10 -14.06 -9.85 23.51
N GLN A 11 -14.63 -10.68 22.62
CA GLN A 11 -14.81 -10.37 21.19
C GLN A 11 -16.04 -9.49 20.95
N TRP A 12 -16.11 -8.33 21.61
CA TRP A 12 -16.98 -7.27 21.13
C TRP A 12 -16.41 -6.66 19.84
N GLY A 13 -16.85 -7.22 18.71
CA GLY A 13 -17.14 -6.40 17.53
C GLY A 13 -16.12 -6.39 16.39
N ARG A 14 -15.23 -7.37 16.24
CA ARG A 14 -14.54 -7.58 14.95
C ARG A 14 -14.89 -8.94 14.38
N ARG A 15 -15.74 -8.94 13.35
CA ARG A 15 -15.96 -10.10 12.49
C ARG A 15 -14.60 -10.61 12.03
N GLN A 16 -14.30 -11.89 12.25
CA GLN A 16 -13.11 -12.50 11.68
C GLN A 16 -13.24 -12.45 10.15
N LEU A 17 -12.34 -11.71 9.51
CA LEU A 17 -12.31 -11.60 8.06
C LEU A 17 -11.93 -12.97 7.49
N THR A 18 -12.69 -13.44 6.50
CA THR A 18 -12.31 -14.59 5.69
C THR A 18 -11.01 -14.30 4.94
N ASP A 19 -10.27 -15.33 4.55
CA ASP A 19 -9.03 -15.15 3.79
C ASP A 19 -9.24 -14.30 2.52
N GLN A 20 -10.38 -14.53 1.84
CA GLN A 20 -10.78 -13.73 0.68
C GLN A 20 -11.01 -12.24 1.00
N GLU A 21 -11.61 -11.93 2.15
CA GLU A 21 -11.79 -10.55 2.59
C GLU A 21 -10.46 -9.90 2.98
N ARG A 22 -9.53 -10.67 3.57
CA ARG A 22 -8.17 -10.20 3.90
C ARG A 22 -7.37 -9.88 2.64
N ASP A 23 -7.43 -10.73 1.62
CA ASP A 23 -6.75 -10.49 0.35
C ASP A 23 -7.30 -9.26 -0.37
N ARG A 24 -8.63 -9.07 -0.40
CA ARG A 24 -9.23 -7.85 -0.93
C ARG A 24 -8.78 -6.61 -0.17
N LEU A 25 -8.74 -6.67 1.16
CA LEU A 25 -8.24 -5.56 1.98
C LEU A 25 -6.78 -5.25 1.68
N ARG A 26 -5.93 -6.26 1.50
CA ARG A 26 -4.53 -6.05 1.11
C ARG A 26 -4.42 -5.37 -0.25
N GLN A 27 -5.20 -5.81 -1.24
CA GLN A 27 -5.21 -5.18 -2.56
C GLN A 27 -5.63 -3.71 -2.48
N VAL A 28 -6.71 -3.41 -1.76
CA VAL A 28 -7.18 -2.03 -1.57
C VAL A 28 -6.12 -1.16 -0.89
N LEU A 29 -5.47 -1.68 0.16
CA LEU A 29 -4.42 -0.95 0.86
C LEU A 29 -3.18 -0.76 -0.02
N GLN A 30 -2.80 -1.74 -0.83
CA GLN A 30 -1.71 -1.62 -1.80
C GLN A 30 -2.02 -0.58 -2.87
N ASP A 31 -3.23 -0.58 -3.43
CA ASP A 31 -3.66 0.41 -4.40
C ASP A 31 -3.67 1.82 -3.81
N GLN A 32 -4.17 1.97 -2.59
CA GLN A 32 -4.16 3.25 -1.88
C GLN A 32 -2.72 3.74 -1.63
N ALA A 33 -1.85 2.86 -1.12
CA ALA A 33 -0.45 3.20 -0.87
C ALA A 33 0.28 3.61 -2.15
N ARG A 34 -0.01 2.92 -3.28
CA ARG A 34 0.52 3.28 -4.59
C ARG A 34 0.06 4.68 -5.01
N LEU A 35 -1.24 4.99 -4.92
CA LEU A 35 -1.76 6.31 -5.29
C LEU A 35 -1.17 7.43 -4.43
N GLU A 36 -1.04 7.21 -3.12
CA GLU A 36 -0.42 8.16 -2.20
C GLU A 36 1.07 8.35 -2.50
N GLY A 37 1.78 7.26 -2.80
CA GLY A 37 3.17 7.28 -3.24
C GLY A 37 3.37 8.13 -4.50
N TYR A 38 2.51 7.98 -5.50
CA TYR A 38 2.55 8.81 -6.71
C TYR A 38 2.42 10.30 -6.39
N ASP A 39 1.47 10.68 -5.53
CA ASP A 39 1.26 12.09 -5.18
C ASP A 39 2.47 12.67 -4.43
N GLN A 40 3.05 11.92 -3.49
CA GLN A 40 4.27 12.33 -2.79
C GLN A 40 5.46 12.51 -3.74
N LEU A 41 5.68 11.56 -4.65
CA LEU A 41 6.74 11.64 -5.66
C LEU A 41 6.56 12.84 -6.58
N ARG A 42 5.32 13.10 -7.02
CA ARG A 42 4.97 14.25 -7.85
C ARG A 42 5.23 15.56 -7.12
N GLU A 43 4.87 15.64 -5.84
CA GLU A 43 5.09 16.83 -5.02
C GLU A 43 6.59 17.11 -4.84
N LEU A 44 7.39 16.09 -4.54
CA LEU A 44 8.85 16.21 -4.45
C LEU A 44 9.46 16.71 -5.76
N CYS A 45 9.01 16.18 -6.90
CA CYS A 45 9.42 16.69 -8.20
C CYS A 45 9.01 18.16 -8.41
N ARG A 46 7.80 18.53 -8.02
CA ARG A 46 7.25 19.90 -8.15
C ARG A 46 8.05 20.93 -7.35
N ILE A 47 8.52 20.58 -6.16
CA ILE A 47 9.31 21.48 -5.30
C ILE A 47 10.81 21.49 -5.64
N GLY A 48 11.24 20.72 -6.64
CA GLY A 48 12.64 20.67 -7.07
C GLY A 48 13.52 19.72 -6.27
N GLU A 49 12.93 18.70 -5.63
CA GLU A 49 13.62 17.67 -4.83
C GLU A 49 13.59 16.28 -5.52
N PRO A 50 14.07 16.15 -6.78
CA PRO A 50 13.98 14.89 -7.53
C PRO A 50 14.86 13.77 -6.93
N GLU A 51 15.95 14.11 -6.26
CA GLU A 51 16.82 13.14 -5.56
C GLU A 51 16.11 12.53 -4.35
N MET A 52 15.27 13.29 -3.66
CA MET A 52 14.44 12.78 -2.57
C MET A 52 13.32 11.90 -3.12
N ALA A 53 12.71 12.29 -4.25
CA ALA A 53 11.74 11.47 -4.94
C ALA A 53 12.34 10.12 -5.40
N HIS A 54 13.56 10.13 -5.94
CA HIS A 54 14.25 8.91 -6.38
C HIS A 54 14.54 7.97 -5.21
N ARG A 55 14.99 8.51 -4.07
CA ARG A 55 15.22 7.70 -2.86
C ARG A 55 13.92 7.15 -2.29
N LEU A 56 12.83 7.91 -2.34
CA LEU A 56 11.53 7.46 -1.86
C LEU A 56 10.98 6.32 -2.74
N ALA A 57 11.05 6.48 -4.07
CA ALA A 57 10.67 5.44 -5.03
C ALA A 57 11.48 4.14 -4.82
N ALA A 58 12.80 4.24 -4.62
CA ALA A 58 13.65 3.09 -4.37
C ALA A 58 13.37 2.35 -3.04
N GLN A 59 12.78 3.03 -2.05
CA GLN A 59 12.36 2.40 -0.78
C GLN A 59 11.02 1.67 -0.91
N HIS A 60 10.23 2.01 -1.93
CA HIS A 60 8.89 1.46 -2.16
C HIS A 60 8.75 0.91 -3.60
N PRO A 61 9.52 -0.13 -3.95
CA PRO A 61 9.42 -0.74 -5.28
C PRO A 61 8.00 -1.23 -5.58
N GLU A 62 7.23 -1.63 -4.57
CA GLU A 62 5.84 -2.08 -4.72
C GLU A 62 4.89 -1.03 -5.34
N TRP A 63 5.27 0.26 -5.34
CA TRP A 63 4.48 1.30 -6.00
C TRP A 63 4.61 1.26 -7.53
N GLY A 64 5.71 0.71 -8.06
CA GLY A 64 5.97 0.62 -9.50
C GLY A 64 6.22 1.98 -10.16
N TYR A 65 6.85 2.91 -9.44
CA TYR A 65 7.20 4.24 -9.94
C TYR A 65 8.71 4.48 -9.84
N GLY A 66 9.24 5.22 -10.81
CA GLY A 66 10.60 5.75 -10.84
C GLY A 66 10.59 7.24 -11.13
N ILE A 67 11.77 7.88 -11.01
CA ILE A 67 11.93 9.31 -11.28
C ILE A 67 12.91 9.50 -12.44
N GLN A 68 12.45 10.17 -13.50
CA GLN A 68 13.27 10.48 -14.66
C GLN A 68 13.15 11.97 -15.01
N PHE A 69 14.28 12.67 -15.07
CA PHE A 69 14.34 14.12 -15.35
C PHE A 69 13.42 14.97 -14.45
N GLY A 70 13.23 14.55 -13.19
CA GLY A 70 12.32 15.23 -12.26
C GLY A 70 10.83 15.04 -12.59
N VAL A 71 10.48 13.93 -13.26
CA VAL A 71 9.11 13.53 -13.54
C VAL A 71 8.91 12.09 -13.06
N VAL A 72 7.72 11.81 -12.52
CA VAL A 72 7.33 10.47 -12.10
C VAL A 72 6.99 9.63 -13.33
N VAL A 73 7.63 8.48 -13.47
CA VAL A 73 7.40 7.51 -14.54
C VAL A 73 7.00 6.16 -13.95
N ALA A 74 6.31 5.32 -14.73
CA ALA A 74 6.10 3.93 -14.34
C ALA A 74 7.44 3.18 -14.42
N ASP A 75 7.81 2.49 -13.36
CA ASP A 75 9.01 1.66 -13.30
C ASP A 75 8.60 0.23 -12.90
N PRO A 76 8.44 -0.68 -13.88
CA PRO A 76 8.06 -2.04 -13.58
C PRO A 76 9.19 -2.71 -12.80
N VAL A 77 8.90 -3.13 -11.58
CA VAL A 77 9.77 -4.04 -10.83
C VAL A 77 9.78 -5.37 -11.56
N ASP A 78 10.91 -5.69 -12.19
CA ASP A 78 11.20 -6.98 -12.85
C ASP A 78 11.33 -8.11 -11.82
#